data_AF-A0A914V0V4-F1
#
_entry.id   AF-A0A914V0V4-F1
#
_cell.length_a   1.000
_cell.length_b   1.000
_cell.length_c   1.000
_cell.angle_alpha   90.00
_cell.angle_beta   90.00
_cell.angle_gamma   90.00
#
_symmetry.space_group_name_H-M   'P 1'
#
loop_
_entity.id
_entity.type
_entity.pdbx_description
1 polymer ?
#
loop_
_entity_poly.entity_id
_entity_poly.type
_entity_poly.pdbx_seq_one_letter_code
_entity_poly.pdbx_strand_id
1 'polypeptide(L)'
;MAANSFHLALVLAVDGQGNRTGRNGKQKSPVDELCAIWKQLVTDEEFKHTTIPAYSRTVTEVLAPFEKPQRTIDQADKINVEMCQLIQTECPHRLAYLGSGDAVKLARELSKDVRVWCESIFLSALDLHRNDSEKRSLIDQLFACLEQRIAQDANSYAMEYEHVLLLIRKN
;
A
#
# COMPACT_ATOMS: atom_id res chain seq x y z
N MET A 1 37.31 -14.59 -10.79
CA MET A 1 36.80 -13.27 -10.36
C MET A 1 35.30 -13.44 -10.13
N ALA A 2 34.81 -13.22 -8.92
CA ALA A 2 33.36 -13.13 -8.71
C ALA A 2 32.86 -11.85 -9.41
N ALA A 3 31.79 -11.94 -10.18
CA ALA A 3 31.21 -10.79 -10.85
C ALA A 3 30.38 -9.99 -9.84
N ASN A 4 30.68 -8.71 -9.69
CA ASN A 4 29.82 -7.81 -8.94
C ASN A 4 28.42 -7.81 -9.56
N SER A 5 27.40 -7.90 -8.73
CA SER A 5 26.00 -7.80 -9.15
C SER A 5 25.33 -6.62 -8.48
N PHE A 6 24.43 -5.97 -9.21
CA PHE A 6 23.66 -4.84 -8.70
C PHE A 6 22.18 -5.21 -8.66
N HIS A 7 21.53 -4.86 -7.56
CA HIS A 7 20.11 -5.08 -7.33
C HIS A 7 19.45 -3.73 -7.08
N LEU A 8 18.37 -3.47 -7.80
CA LEU A 8 17.51 -2.32 -7.56
C LEU A 8 16.29 -2.80 -6.75
N ALA A 9 16.01 -2.14 -5.63
CA ALA A 9 14.82 -2.41 -4.83
C ALA A 9 14.02 -1.12 -4.66
N LEU A 10 12.70 -1.21 -4.82
CA LEU A 10 11.75 -0.17 -4.44
C LEU A 10 10.93 -0.69 -3.27
N VAL A 11 10.94 0.05 -2.17
CA VAL A 11 10.22 -0.33 -0.94
C VAL A 11 9.24 0.78 -0.60
N LEU A 12 7.97 0.46 -0.38
CA LEU A 12 6.98 1.45 0.08
C LEU A 12 7.43 2.02 1.43
N ALA A 13 7.43 3.34 1.52
CA ALA A 13 8.07 4.05 2.61
C ALA A 13 7.16 5.11 3.23
N VAL A 14 7.63 5.67 4.34
CA VAL A 14 7.10 6.88 4.96
C VAL A 14 8.19 7.95 4.94
N ASP A 15 7.82 9.17 4.54
CA ASP A 15 8.73 10.31 4.53
C ASP A 15 8.94 10.91 5.94
N GLY A 16 9.78 11.94 6.05
CA GLY A 16 10.04 12.63 7.31
C GLY A 16 8.86 13.41 7.90
N GLN A 17 7.78 13.61 7.13
CA GLN A 17 6.54 14.27 7.55
C GLN A 17 5.43 13.26 7.91
N GLY A 18 5.68 11.97 7.74
CA GLY A 18 4.68 10.92 7.97
C GLY A 18 3.82 10.59 6.76
N ASN A 19 4.08 11.19 5.60
CA ASN A 19 3.40 10.88 4.34
C ASN A 19 3.84 9.49 3.87
N ARG A 20 2.87 8.71 3.40
CA ARG A 20 3.08 7.36 2.88
C ARG A 20 2.08 7.09 1.76
N THR A 21 2.24 5.94 1.11
CA THR A 21 1.34 5.51 0.04
C THR A 21 -0.13 5.60 0.47
N GLY A 22 -0.90 6.37 -0.29
CA GLY A 22 -2.33 6.58 -0.03
C GLY A 22 -2.65 7.42 1.21
N ARG A 23 -1.67 8.05 1.87
CA ARG A 23 -1.90 8.99 2.98
C ARG A 23 -0.79 10.05 2.99
N ASN A 24 -1.04 11.15 2.28
CA ASN A 24 -0.09 12.26 2.08
C ASN A 24 -0.56 13.60 2.69
N GLY A 25 -1.56 13.56 3.56
CA GLY A 25 -2.14 14.74 4.22
C GLY A 25 -2.96 15.67 3.30
N LYS A 26 -3.03 15.41 2.00
CA LYS A 26 -3.75 16.25 1.01
C LYS A 26 -5.00 15.58 0.48
N GLN A 27 -4.93 14.27 0.22
CA GLN A 27 -6.03 13.50 -0.35
C GLN A 27 -6.58 12.50 0.66
N LYS A 28 -7.84 12.10 0.46
CA LYS A 28 -8.48 11.01 1.17
C LYS A 28 -7.82 9.69 0.81
N SER A 29 -7.57 8.88 1.84
CA SER A 29 -6.98 7.55 1.69
C SER A 29 -8.06 6.52 1.34
N PRO A 30 -7.93 5.76 0.24
CA PRO A 30 -8.82 4.64 -0.04
C PRO A 30 -8.83 3.58 1.09
N VAL A 31 -7.71 3.41 1.79
CA VAL A 31 -7.60 2.44 2.91
C VAL A 31 -8.36 2.93 4.14
N ASP A 32 -8.30 4.24 4.45
CA ASP A 32 -9.09 4.81 5.54
C ASP A 32 -10.60 4.74 5.23
N GLU A 33 -10.99 4.95 3.97
CA GLU A 33 -12.38 4.76 3.53
C GLU A 33 -12.85 3.32 3.68
N LEU A 34 -12.01 2.35 3.28
CA LEU A 34 -12.33 0.93 3.49
C LEU A 34 -12.54 0.61 4.96
N CYS A 35 -11.70 1.13 5.86
CA CYS A 35 -11.88 0.97 7.29
C CYS A 35 -13.23 1.54 7.76
N ALA A 36 -13.59 2.73 7.30
CA ALA A 36 -14.85 3.39 7.65
C ALA A 36 -16.08 2.65 7.11
N ILE A 37 -16.04 2.16 5.87
CA ILE A 37 -17.11 1.36 5.26
C ILE A 37 -17.21 0.01 5.99
N TRP A 38 -16.09 -0.67 6.20
CA TRP A 38 -16.05 -1.99 6.80
C TRP A 38 -16.68 -2.00 8.19
N LYS A 39 -16.37 -1.00 9.01
CA LYS A 39 -16.98 -0.84 10.34
C LYS A 39 -18.53 -0.79 10.32
N GLN A 40 -19.12 -0.39 9.20
CA GLN A 40 -20.57 -0.31 9.03
C GLN A 40 -21.17 -1.61 8.45
N LEU A 41 -20.35 -2.44 7.79
CA LEU A 41 -20.81 -3.64 7.10
C LEU A 41 -20.74 -4.91 7.95
N VAL A 42 -19.86 -4.96 8.94
CA VAL A 42 -19.62 -6.16 9.75
C VAL A 42 -19.88 -5.95 11.22
N THR A 43 -19.87 -7.04 11.98
CA THR A 43 -19.98 -7.00 13.43
C THR A 43 -18.72 -6.38 14.07
N ASP A 44 -18.84 -5.95 15.33
CA ASP A 44 -17.69 -5.42 16.09
C ASP A 44 -16.56 -6.45 16.24
N GLU A 45 -16.89 -7.74 16.31
CA GLU A 45 -15.92 -8.82 16.43
C GLU A 45 -15.14 -9.01 15.12
N GLU A 46 -15.84 -9.10 14.00
CA GLU A 46 -15.23 -9.19 12.66
C GLU A 46 -14.37 -7.95 12.35
N PHE A 47 -14.84 -6.76 12.72
CA PHE A 47 -14.08 -5.53 12.59
C PHE A 47 -12.78 -5.59 13.40
N LYS A 48 -12.83 -6.04 14.67
CA LYS A 48 -11.63 -6.19 15.52
C LYS A 48 -10.67 -7.27 15.02
N HIS A 49 -11.18 -8.33 14.39
CA HIS A 49 -10.35 -9.37 13.77
C HIS A 49 -9.72 -8.95 12.44
N THR A 50 -10.15 -7.82 11.88
CA THR A 50 -9.60 -7.32 10.62
C THR A 50 -8.35 -6.50 10.87
N THR A 51 -7.19 -7.02 10.47
CA THR A 51 -5.91 -6.28 10.49
C THR A 51 -5.28 -6.31 9.10
N ILE A 52 -5.01 -5.14 8.52
CA ILE A 52 -4.22 -5.02 7.28
C ILE A 52 -2.72 -5.01 7.68
N PRO A 53 -1.94 -6.06 7.37
CA PRO A 53 -0.55 -6.16 7.79
C PRO A 53 0.37 -5.35 6.86
N ALA A 54 0.12 -4.04 6.75
CA ALA A 54 0.90 -3.12 5.93
C ALA A 54 1.65 -2.12 6.82
N TYR A 55 2.99 -2.13 6.74
CA TYR A 55 3.86 -1.23 7.49
C TYR A 55 4.84 -0.53 6.54
N SER A 56 4.61 0.76 6.31
CA SER A 56 5.52 1.63 5.58
C SER A 56 6.72 1.98 6.48
N ARG A 57 7.93 1.70 6.00
CA ARG A 57 9.18 1.93 6.76
C ARG A 57 9.74 3.31 6.48
N THR A 58 10.36 3.91 7.48
CA THR A 58 11.22 5.08 7.32
C THR A 58 12.50 4.70 6.56
N VAL A 59 13.18 5.69 5.97
CA VAL A 59 14.52 5.48 5.36
C VAL A 59 15.48 4.82 6.34
N THR A 60 15.49 5.27 7.60
CA THR A 60 16.31 4.71 8.68
C THR A 60 16.01 3.22 8.91
N GLU A 61 14.75 2.82 8.98
CA GLU A 61 14.36 1.41 9.14
C GLU A 61 14.71 0.56 7.92
N VAL A 62 14.63 1.14 6.71
CA VAL A 62 15.06 0.47 5.47
C VAL A 62 16.57 0.25 5.47
N LEU A 63 17.36 1.19 5.96
CA LEU A 63 18.83 1.12 6.00
C LEU A 63 19.37 0.33 7.21
N ALA A 64 18.61 0.19 8.30
CA ALA A 64 19.05 -0.47 9.52
C ALA A 64 19.65 -1.89 9.32
N PRO A 65 19.15 -2.75 8.40
CA PRO A 65 19.78 -4.05 8.11
C PRO A 65 21.15 -3.93 7.43
N PHE A 66 21.47 -2.78 6.85
CA PHE A 66 22.74 -2.50 6.17
C PHE A 66 23.81 -1.88 7.06
N GLU A 67 23.41 -1.18 8.11
CA GLU A 67 24.31 -0.42 8.99
C GLU A 67 24.73 -1.18 10.26
N LYS A 68 24.05 -2.28 10.62
CA LYS A 68 24.27 -2.95 11.92
C LYS A 68 25.47 -3.91 11.93
N PRO A 69 26.26 -3.92 13.03
CA PRO A 69 27.38 -4.86 13.25
C PRO A 69 26.95 -6.30 13.58
N GLN A 70 25.66 -6.64 13.50
CA GLN A 70 25.16 -8.02 13.67
C GLN A 70 25.38 -8.92 12.45
N ARG A 71 25.93 -8.37 11.36
CA ARG A 71 26.40 -9.17 10.23
C ARG A 71 27.58 -10.01 10.69
N THR A 72 27.59 -11.30 10.39
CA THR A 72 28.85 -12.05 10.45
C THR A 72 29.84 -11.38 9.50
N ILE A 73 31.13 -11.39 9.85
CA ILE A 73 32.19 -10.74 9.05
C ILE A 73 32.09 -11.17 7.57
N ASP A 74 31.76 -12.44 7.32
CA ASP A 74 31.58 -13.02 5.98
C ASP A 74 30.41 -12.46 5.14
N GLN A 75 29.46 -11.75 5.77
CA GLN A 75 28.29 -11.11 5.12
C GLN A 75 28.46 -9.60 4.97
N ALA A 76 29.20 -8.96 5.88
CA ALA A 76 29.40 -7.51 5.89
C ALA A 76 30.10 -7.00 4.63
N ASP A 77 31.10 -7.75 4.14
CA ASP A 77 31.89 -7.36 2.97
C ASP A 77 31.22 -7.66 1.63
N LYS A 78 30.09 -8.39 1.65
CA LYS A 78 29.43 -8.90 0.44
C LYS A 78 28.22 -8.09 -0.01
N ILE A 79 27.62 -7.24 0.82
CA ILE A 79 26.39 -6.49 0.46
C ILE A 79 26.49 -5.04 0.92
N ASN A 80 26.52 -4.12 -0.04
CA ASN A 80 26.66 -2.68 0.18
C ASN A 80 25.50 -1.92 -0.46
N VAL A 81 25.03 -0.87 0.21
CA VAL A 81 24.08 0.09 -0.37
C VAL A 81 24.90 1.18 -1.06
N GLU A 82 24.80 1.24 -2.38
CA GLU A 82 25.49 2.23 -3.20
C GLU A 82 24.66 3.51 -3.34
N MET A 83 23.34 3.39 -3.27
CA MET A 83 22.40 4.51 -3.35
C MET A 83 21.17 4.22 -2.51
N CYS A 84 20.68 5.24 -1.82
CA CYS A 84 19.39 5.23 -1.14
C CYS A 84 18.70 6.57 -1.40
N GLN A 85 17.55 6.56 -2.06
CA GLN A 85 16.80 7.76 -2.40
C GLN A 85 15.33 7.58 -2.05
N LEU A 86 14.75 8.55 -1.34
CA LEU A 86 13.30 8.66 -1.20
C LEU A 86 12.72 9.28 -2.48
N ILE A 87 11.75 8.62 -3.09
CA ILE A 87 11.06 9.07 -4.30
C ILE A 87 9.55 8.99 -4.10
N GLN A 88 8.86 10.01 -4.58
CA GLN A 88 7.41 10.00 -4.71
C GLN A 88 7.05 9.70 -6.16
N THR A 89 6.13 8.77 -6.41
CA THR A 89 5.57 8.52 -7.73
C THR A 89 4.09 8.88 -7.78
N GLU A 90 3.68 9.55 -8.86
CA GLU A 90 2.30 9.96 -9.05
C GLU A 90 1.41 8.76 -9.36
N CYS A 91 0.17 8.80 -8.88
CA CYS A 91 -0.80 7.76 -9.17
C CYS A 91 -1.19 7.77 -10.66
N PRO A 92 -1.00 6.68 -11.42
CA PRO A 92 -1.32 6.66 -12.85
C PRO A 92 -2.82 6.89 -13.11
N HIS A 93 -3.69 6.41 -12.22
CA HIS A 93 -5.14 6.64 -12.33
C HIS A 93 -5.51 8.10 -12.11
N ARG A 94 -4.81 8.78 -11.20
CA ARG A 94 -4.99 10.23 -10.98
C ARG A 94 -4.55 11.02 -12.21
N LEU A 95 -3.41 10.69 -12.81
CA LEU A 95 -2.95 11.33 -14.03
C LEU A 95 -3.93 11.15 -15.19
N ALA A 96 -4.46 9.93 -15.36
CA ALA A 96 -5.49 9.65 -16.36
C ALA A 96 -6.78 10.45 -16.10
N TYR A 97 -7.19 10.59 -14.84
CA TYR A 97 -8.32 11.42 -14.45
C TYR A 97 -8.09 12.91 -14.74
N LEU A 98 -6.92 13.45 -14.41
CA LEU A 98 -6.60 14.86 -14.70
C LEU A 98 -6.67 15.19 -16.19
N GLY A 99 -6.33 14.24 -17.06
CA GLY A 99 -6.43 14.40 -18.51
C GLY A 99 -7.84 14.22 -19.09
N SER A 100 -8.70 13.43 -18.44
CA SER A 100 -10.02 13.03 -19.00
C SER A 100 -11.24 13.59 -18.28
N GLY A 101 -11.11 13.91 -16.99
CA GLY A 101 -12.22 14.23 -16.09
C GLY A 101 -13.11 13.03 -15.74
N ASP A 102 -12.76 11.81 -16.15
CA ASP A 102 -13.61 10.62 -15.99
C ASP A 102 -13.54 10.06 -14.55
N ALA A 103 -14.40 10.60 -13.70
CA ALA A 103 -14.50 10.21 -12.29
C ALA A 103 -14.91 8.74 -12.10
N VAL A 104 -15.76 8.21 -13.00
CA VAL A 104 -16.22 6.81 -12.93
C VAL A 104 -15.07 5.85 -13.23
N LYS A 105 -14.24 6.19 -14.22
CA LYS A 105 -13.04 5.41 -14.52
C LYS A 105 -12.02 5.47 -13.38
N LEU A 106 -11.78 6.65 -12.79
CA LEU A 106 -10.90 6.77 -11.62
C LEU A 106 -11.38 5.86 -10.49
N ALA A 107 -12.67 5.93 -10.16
CA ALA A 107 -13.26 5.17 -9.08
C ALA A 107 -13.09 3.66 -9.28
N ARG A 108 -13.39 3.18 -10.48
CA ARG A 108 -13.28 1.76 -10.83
C ARG A 108 -11.85 1.25 -10.75
N GLU A 109 -10.90 1.96 -11.38
CA GLU A 109 -9.50 1.51 -11.41
C GLU A 109 -8.85 1.60 -10.03
N LEU A 110 -9.10 2.67 -9.27
CA LEU A 110 -8.55 2.81 -7.92
C LEU A 110 -9.17 1.79 -6.95
N SER A 111 -10.49 1.55 -7.01
CA SER A 111 -11.15 0.52 -6.20
C SER A 111 -10.62 -0.87 -6.52
N LYS A 112 -10.46 -1.18 -7.81
CA LYS A 112 -9.89 -2.46 -8.29
C LYS A 112 -8.46 -2.68 -7.79
N ASP A 113 -7.59 -1.67 -7.89
CA ASP A 113 -6.22 -1.78 -7.41
C ASP A 113 -6.19 -2.08 -5.91
N VAL A 114 -6.94 -1.33 -5.11
CA VAL A 114 -6.98 -1.56 -3.66
C VAL A 114 -7.60 -2.93 -3.34
N ARG A 115 -8.59 -3.39 -4.11
CA ARG A 115 -9.20 -4.71 -3.95
C ARG A 115 -8.18 -5.83 -4.08
N VAL A 116 -7.30 -5.77 -5.08
CA VAL A 116 -6.24 -6.77 -5.29
C VAL A 116 -5.34 -6.92 -4.05
N TRP A 117 -5.07 -5.83 -3.33
CA TRP A 117 -4.22 -5.86 -2.15
C TRP A 117 -4.95 -6.24 -0.86
N CYS A 118 -6.26 -6.02 -0.78
CA CYS A 118 -6.97 -6.08 0.50
C CYS A 118 -8.06 -7.16 0.59
N GLU A 119 -8.60 -7.66 -0.54
CA GLU A 119 -9.74 -8.57 -0.54
C GLU A 119 -9.54 -9.81 0.33
N SER A 120 -8.38 -10.47 0.23
CA SER A 120 -8.06 -11.66 1.02
C SER A 120 -8.03 -11.38 2.52
N ILE A 121 -7.59 -10.18 2.93
CA ILE A 121 -7.53 -9.76 4.33
C ILE A 121 -8.96 -9.65 4.89
N PHE A 122 -9.83 -8.91 4.20
CA PHE A 122 -11.22 -8.76 4.63
C PHE A 122 -11.99 -10.08 4.64
N LEU A 123 -11.77 -10.93 3.63
CA LEU A 123 -12.36 -12.28 3.61
C LEU A 123 -11.94 -13.13 4.81
N SER A 124 -10.65 -13.08 5.16
CA SER A 124 -10.09 -13.88 6.26
C SER A 124 -10.58 -13.46 7.64
N ALA A 125 -11.07 -12.22 7.77
CA ALA A 125 -11.52 -11.67 9.05
C ALA A 125 -13.00 -11.91 9.36
N LEU A 126 -13.77 -12.41 8.37
CA LEU A 126 -15.17 -12.76 8.53
C LEU A 126 -15.34 -14.08 9.29
N ASP A 127 -16.44 -14.20 10.02
CA ASP A 127 -16.78 -15.39 10.80
C ASP A 127 -16.73 -16.67 9.93
N LEU A 128 -16.15 -17.74 10.47
CA LEU A 128 -16.07 -19.06 9.84
C LEU A 128 -17.44 -19.69 9.60
N HIS A 129 -18.47 -19.28 10.37
CA HIS A 129 -19.84 -19.76 10.24
C HIS A 129 -20.62 -19.10 9.09
N ARG A 130 -20.16 -17.96 8.57
CA ARG A 130 -20.76 -17.37 7.35
C ARG A 130 -20.50 -18.28 6.15
N ASN A 131 -21.50 -18.43 5.29
CA ASN A 131 -21.30 -19.15 4.04
C ASN A 131 -20.51 -18.30 3.02
N ASP A 132 -19.92 -18.95 2.02
CA ASP A 132 -19.08 -18.27 1.02
C ASP A 132 -19.83 -17.19 0.22
N SER A 133 -21.13 -17.36 0.01
CA SER A 133 -21.96 -16.39 -0.71
C SER A 133 -22.13 -15.10 0.08
N GLU A 134 -22.40 -15.21 1.39
CA GLU A 134 -22.48 -14.06 2.30
C GLU A 134 -21.15 -13.32 2.39
N LYS A 135 -20.04 -14.07 2.51
CA LYS A 135 -18.69 -13.47 2.55
C LYS A 135 -18.41 -12.67 1.29
N ARG A 136 -18.63 -13.26 0.11
CA ARG A 136 -18.42 -12.58 -1.17
C ARG A 136 -19.31 -11.34 -1.32
N SER A 137 -20.59 -11.45 -0.94
CA SER A 137 -21.52 -10.32 -0.99
C SER A 137 -21.05 -9.13 -0.15
N LEU A 138 -20.54 -9.36 1.07
CA LEU A 138 -19.99 -8.30 1.92
C LEU A 138 -18.76 -7.64 1.29
N ILE A 139 -17.88 -8.42 0.68
CA ILE A 139 -16.69 -7.89 -0.01
C ILE A 139 -17.09 -7.07 -1.23
N ASP A 140 -18.01 -7.57 -2.06
CA ASP A 140 -18.50 -6.84 -3.21
C ASP A 140 -19.18 -5.53 -2.79
N GLN A 141 -19.95 -5.55 -1.69
CA GLN A 141 -20.55 -4.36 -1.12
C GLN A 141 -19.51 -3.35 -0.61
N LEU A 142 -18.45 -3.82 0.07
CA LEU A 142 -17.35 -2.99 0.55
C LEU A 142 -16.70 -2.20 -0.60
N PHE A 143 -16.34 -2.89 -1.70
CA PHE A 143 -15.68 -2.24 -2.84
C PHE A 143 -16.64 -1.42 -3.71
N ALA A 144 -17.91 -1.81 -3.80
CA ALA A 144 -18.93 -0.98 -4.45
C ALA A 144 -19.16 0.35 -3.71
N CYS A 145 -19.20 0.32 -2.38
CA CYS A 145 -19.29 1.53 -1.56
C CYS A 145 -18.04 2.41 -1.72
N LEU A 146 -16.84 1.83 -1.78
CA LEU A 146 -15.61 2.58 -2.04
C LEU A 146 -15.64 3.26 -3.41
N GLU A 147 -15.99 2.51 -4.46
CA GLU A 147 -16.12 3.04 -5.82
C GLU A 147 -17.11 4.20 -5.88
N GLN A 148 -18.27 4.06 -5.24
CA GLN A 148 -19.27 5.12 -5.17
C GLN A 148 -18.72 6.38 -4.48
N ARG A 149 -18.02 6.24 -3.35
CA ARG A 149 -17.42 7.39 -2.64
C ARG A 149 -16.37 8.10 -3.49
N ILE A 150 -15.52 7.35 -4.19
CA ILE A 150 -14.52 7.94 -5.10
C ILE A 150 -15.19 8.66 -6.25
N ALA A 151 -16.21 8.07 -6.88
CA ALA A 151 -16.92 8.70 -7.99
C ALA A 151 -17.62 10.01 -7.60
N GLN A 152 -18.14 10.10 -6.37
CA GLN A 152 -18.80 11.30 -5.84
C GLN A 152 -17.84 12.46 -5.56
N ASP A 153 -16.57 12.18 -5.28
CA ASP A 153 -15.59 13.17 -4.84
C ASP A 153 -14.18 12.88 -5.41
N ALA A 154 -14.13 12.63 -6.71
CA ALA A 154 -12.92 12.18 -7.42
C ALA A 154 -11.69 13.09 -7.25
N ASN A 155 -11.92 14.39 -7.01
CA ASN A 155 -10.85 15.36 -6.77
C ASN A 155 -10.16 15.19 -5.42
N SER A 156 -10.86 14.65 -4.44
CA SER A 156 -10.31 14.45 -3.10
C SER A 156 -9.53 13.15 -2.96
N TYR A 157 -9.55 12.27 -3.98
CA TYR A 157 -8.82 11.01 -3.95
C TYR A 157 -7.56 11.05 -4.81
N ALA A 158 -6.46 10.57 -4.22
CA ALA A 158 -5.35 10.00 -4.96
C ALA A 158 -4.62 8.97 -4.10
N MET A 159 -3.71 8.25 -4.73
CA MET A 159 -2.85 7.26 -4.10
C MET A 159 -1.43 7.46 -4.61
N GLU A 160 -0.85 8.62 -4.29
CA GLU A 160 0.58 8.86 -4.50
C GLU A 160 1.36 7.80 -3.72
N TYR A 161 2.47 7.34 -4.29
CA TYR A 161 3.29 6.30 -3.69
C TYR A 161 4.62 6.88 -3.24
N GLU A 162 4.91 6.68 -1.95
CA GLU A 162 6.21 7.00 -1.36
C GLU A 162 7.07 5.74 -1.37
N HIS A 163 8.29 5.83 -1.91
CA HIS A 163 9.23 4.71 -1.98
C HIS A 163 10.63 5.10 -1.54
N VAL A 164 11.34 4.16 -0.93
CA VAL A 164 12.80 4.16 -0.91
C VAL A 164 13.32 3.31 -2.07
N LEU A 165 14.11 3.94 -2.93
CA LEU A 165 14.89 3.33 -3.98
C LEU A 165 16.28 2.97 -3.44
N LEU A 166 16.62 1.69 -3.43
CA LEU A 166 17.94 1.19 -3.06
C LEU A 166 18.66 0.63 -4.29
N LEU A 167 19.90 1.08 -4.50
CA LEU A 167 20.86 0.36 -5.33
C LEU A 167 21.80 -0.42 -4.41
N ILE A 168 21.75 -1.74 -4.50
CA ILE A 168 22.52 -2.65 -3.65
C ILE A 168 23.54 -3.36 -4.51
N ARG A 169 24.82 -3.27 -4.16
CA ARG A 169 25.89 -4.06 -4.76
C ARG A 169 26.14 -5.31 -3.92
N LYS A 170 26.20 -6.45 -4.60
CA LYS A 170 26.69 -7.71 -4.04
C LYS A 170 28.02 -8.11 -4.66
N ASN A 171 29.01 -8.37 -3.81
CA ASN A 171 30.38 -8.78 -4.16
C ASN A 171 30.55 -10.30 -4.16
#